data_AF-A0A4Q5SZI6-F1
#
_entry.id   AF-A0A4Q5SZI6-F1
#
_cell.length_a   1.000
_cell.length_b   1.000
_cell.length_c   1.000
_cell.angle_alpha   90.00
_cell.angle_beta   90.00
_cell.angle_gamma   90.00
#
_symmetry.space_group_name_H-M   'P 1'
#
loop_
_entity.id
_entity.type
_entity.pdbx_description
1 polymer ?
#
loop_
_entity_poly.entity_id
_entity_poly.type
_entity_poly.pdbx_seq_one_letter_code
_entity_poly.pdbx_strand_id
1 'polypeptide(L)'
;MIAIKEFRIGNHVLVGSDICTVTLLNEDNEFADGPSVGFESPSGHGFRKVTDPTLQAVPLTDALLDRLAYVFHPYFKLWQHPRSAGAYSMELDRDHTALDFNHRPIIKEIKTLHQLQNLYFLLSGEELLLAEAPKVTSPQMA
;
A
#
# COMPACT_ATOMS: atom_id res chain seq x y z
N MET A 1 -0.40 16.68 -3.93
CA MET A 1 -0.27 16.80 -2.47
C MET A 1 -0.98 15.61 -1.86
N ILE A 2 -0.31 14.82 -1.01
CA ILE A 2 -0.90 13.62 -0.42
C ILE A 2 -1.50 13.97 0.95
N ALA A 3 -2.63 13.36 1.30
CA ALA A 3 -3.15 13.43 2.66
C ALA A 3 -2.43 12.38 3.52
N ILE A 4 -1.57 12.82 4.43
CA ILE A 4 -0.80 11.93 5.33
C ILE A 4 -1.68 10.95 6.12
N LYS A 5 -2.92 11.35 6.42
CA LYS A 5 -3.93 10.55 7.11
C LYS A 5 -4.39 9.31 6.34
N GLU A 6 -4.12 9.24 5.04
CA GLU A 6 -4.41 8.05 4.24
C GLU A 6 -3.29 7.01 4.34
N PHE A 7 -2.14 7.35 4.92
CA PHE A 7 -1.04 6.44 5.06
C PHE A 7 -1.04 5.68 6.38
N ARG A 8 -0.41 4.52 6.32
CA ARG A 8 -0.05 3.67 7.46
C ARG A 8 1.42 3.29 7.34
N ILE A 9 2.05 3.02 8.48
CA ILE A 9 3.36 2.35 8.51
C ILE A 9 3.27 1.05 7.70
N GLY A 10 4.24 0.80 6.82
CA GLY A 10 4.23 -0.32 5.87
C GLY A 10 3.65 0.03 4.49
N ASN A 11 2.99 1.17 4.33
CA ASN A 11 2.59 1.64 3.00
C ASN A 11 3.80 1.99 2.13
N HIS A 12 3.66 1.86 0.82
CA HIS A 12 4.66 2.28 -0.14
C HIS A 12 4.33 3.66 -0.70
N VAL A 13 5.35 4.50 -0.78
CA VAL A 13 5.31 5.85 -1.34
C VAL A 13 6.42 6.03 -2.36
N LEU A 14 6.24 6.95 -3.28
CA LEU A 14 7.27 7.35 -4.22
C LEU A 14 8.04 8.54 -3.63
N VAL A 15 9.36 8.44 -3.51
CA VAL A 15 10.25 9.55 -3.16
C VAL A 15 11.22 9.77 -4.31
N GLY A 16 10.97 10.83 -5.10
CA GLY A 16 11.67 11.02 -6.37
C GLY A 16 11.27 9.94 -7.38
N SER A 17 12.20 9.04 -7.71
CA SER A 17 11.96 7.87 -8.59
C SER A 17 11.78 6.56 -7.83
N ASP A 18 12.04 6.55 -6.52
CA ASP A 18 12.22 5.31 -5.77
C ASP A 18 10.96 4.98 -4.96
N ILE A 19 10.53 3.73 -5.05
CA ILE A 19 9.49 3.20 -4.17
C ILE A 19 10.12 2.92 -2.81
N CYS A 20 9.61 3.61 -1.79
CA CYS A 20 10.08 3.55 -0.42
C CYS A 20 8.96 3.06 0.49
N THR A 21 9.31 2.41 1.59
CA THR A 21 8.33 1.96 2.58
C THR A 21 8.25 2.97 3.72
N VAL A 22 7.03 3.36 4.09
CA VAL A 22 6.77 4.26 5.20
C VAL A 22 7.11 3.55 6.51
N THR A 23 8.01 4.16 7.28
CA THR A 23 8.45 3.66 8.60
C THR A 23 7.95 4.56 9.73
N LEU A 24 7.61 5.81 9.45
CA LEU A 24 7.14 6.78 10.44
C LEU A 24 6.19 7.79 9.81
N LEU A 25 5.13 8.15 10.54
CA LEU A 25 4.20 9.22 10.19
C LEU A 25 4.19 10.25 11.31
N ASN A 26 4.49 11.50 10.97
CA ASN A 26 4.38 12.63 11.87
C ASN A 26 3.30 13.57 11.34
N GLU A 27 2.19 13.67 12.06
CA GLU A 27 1.07 14.54 11.71
C GLU A 27 1.10 15.89 12.43
N ASP A 28 2.07 16.09 13.33
CA ASP A 28 2.14 17.28 14.15
C ASP A 28 2.52 18.51 13.30
N ASN A 29 1.60 19.47 13.25
CA ASN A 29 1.80 20.73 12.56
C ASN A 29 2.74 21.68 13.33
N GLU A 30 2.91 21.45 14.64
CA GLU A 30 3.78 22.25 15.52
C GLU A 30 5.21 21.68 15.59
N PHE A 31 5.45 20.50 15.03
CA PHE A 31 6.80 19.98 14.86
C PHE A 31 7.60 20.93 13.96
N ALA A 32 8.89 21.16 14.27
CA ALA A 32 9.72 22.21 13.66
C ALA A 32 9.72 22.23 12.12
N ASP A 33 9.44 21.09 11.49
CA ASP A 33 9.41 20.89 10.06
C ASP A 33 8.01 20.63 9.46
N GLY A 34 6.96 20.62 10.28
CA GLY A 34 5.59 20.29 9.93
C GLY A 34 5.36 18.79 9.69
N PRO A 35 4.17 18.41 9.17
CA PRO A 35 3.84 17.02 8.91
C PRO A 35 4.80 16.36 7.92
N SER A 36 5.25 15.17 8.26
CA SER A 36 6.32 14.47 7.55
C SER A 36 6.17 12.96 7.57
N VAL A 37 6.78 12.33 6.58
CA VAL A 37 6.83 10.88 6.39
C VAL A 37 8.29 10.45 6.50
N GLY A 38 8.57 9.56 7.44
CA GLY A 38 9.81 8.80 7.48
C GLY A 38 9.67 7.55 6.60
N PHE A 39 10.70 7.24 5.84
CA PHE A 39 10.70 6.12 4.92
C PHE A 39 12.05 5.39 4.89
N GLU A 40 11.99 4.16 4.42
CA GLU A 40 13.12 3.32 4.06
C GLU A 40 13.14 3.12 2.54
N SER A 41 14.25 3.47 1.91
CA SER A 41 14.53 3.28 0.50
C SER A 41 15.66 2.25 0.32
N PRO A 42 15.91 1.77 -0.91
CA PRO A 42 17.08 0.95 -1.19
C PRO A 42 18.42 1.67 -0.89
N SER A 43 18.41 3.00 -0.84
CA SER A 43 19.56 3.85 -0.54
C SER A 43 19.68 4.23 0.95
N GLY A 44 18.75 3.79 1.80
CA GLY A 44 18.78 3.98 3.26
C GLY A 44 17.51 4.62 3.82
N HIS A 45 17.60 5.18 5.02
CA HIS A 45 16.46 5.84 5.66
C HIS A 45 16.44 7.34 5.37
N GLY A 46 15.24 7.92 5.31
CA GLY A 46 15.06 9.35 5.09
C GLY A 46 13.74 9.88 5.61
N PHE A 47 13.60 11.21 5.55
CA PHE A 47 12.38 11.93 5.90
C PHE A 47 12.02 12.92 4.79
N ARG A 48 10.72 13.07 4.51
CA ARG A 48 10.18 14.08 3.59
C ARG A 48 8.96 14.73 4.20
N LYS A 49 8.80 16.04 3.96
CA LYS A 49 7.60 16.78 4.35
C LYS A 49 6.44 16.38 3.45
N VAL A 50 5.22 16.44 3.97
CA VAL A 50 4.00 16.14 3.17
C VAL A 50 3.81 17.13 2.02
N THR A 51 4.35 18.35 2.17
CA THR A 51 4.36 19.40 1.14
C THR A 51 5.49 19.25 0.12
N ASP A 52 6.41 18.30 0.31
CA ASP A 52 7.52 18.07 -0.61
C ASP A 52 6.98 17.47 -1.93
N PRO A 53 7.23 18.10 -3.09
CA PRO A 53 6.72 17.61 -4.38
C PRO A 53 7.35 16.27 -4.82
N THR A 54 8.47 15.89 -4.22
CA THR A 54 9.13 14.61 -4.49
C THR A 54 8.47 13.44 -3.75
N LEU A 55 7.63 13.72 -2.74
CA LEU A 55 6.83 12.71 -2.04
C LEU A 55 5.48 12.55 -2.73
N GLN A 56 5.26 11.40 -3.35
CA GLN A 56 4.07 11.10 -4.15
C GLN A 56 3.47 9.75 -3.77
N ALA A 57 2.16 9.59 -3.96
CA ALA A 57 1.52 8.30 -3.82
C ALA A 57 1.92 7.47 -5.05
N VAL A 58 2.20 6.18 -4.87
CA VAL A 58 2.53 5.30 -6.00
C VAL A 58 1.23 5.06 -6.78
N PRO A 59 1.13 5.49 -8.06
CA PRO A 59 -0.04 5.22 -8.88
C PRO A 59 -0.19 3.72 -9.07
N LEU A 60 -1.40 3.19 -8.92
CA LEU A 60 -1.65 1.78 -9.17
C LEU A 60 -1.65 1.54 -10.69
N THR A 61 -0.90 0.53 -11.12
CA THR A 61 -0.81 0.13 -12.53
C THR A 61 -0.81 -1.40 -12.60
N ASP A 62 -1.22 -1.95 -13.73
CA ASP A 62 -1.24 -3.41 -13.93
C ASP A 62 0.16 -4.03 -13.74
N ALA A 63 1.21 -3.34 -14.19
CA ALA A 63 2.59 -3.77 -13.99
C ALA A 63 3.03 -3.81 -12.52
N LEU A 64 2.44 -2.98 -11.65
CA LEU A 64 2.67 -3.07 -10.20
C LEU A 64 1.88 -4.22 -9.59
N LEU A 65 0.66 -4.48 -10.08
CA LEU A 65 -0.16 -5.60 -9.60
C LEU A 65 0.54 -6.94 -9.84
N ASP A 66 1.17 -7.12 -11.00
CA ASP A 66 1.94 -8.33 -11.34
C ASP A 66 3.13 -8.58 -10.41
N ARG A 67 3.63 -7.53 -9.75
CA ARG A 67 4.76 -7.60 -8.80
C ARG A 67 4.32 -7.85 -7.36
N LEU A 68 3.03 -7.80 -7.06
CA LEU A 68 2.56 -8.08 -5.70
C LEU A 68 2.73 -9.57 -5.42
N ALA A 69 3.25 -9.90 -4.23
CA ALA A 69 3.44 -11.30 -3.83
C ALA A 69 2.11 -12.04 -3.54
N TYR A 70 0.98 -11.45 -3.92
CA TYR A 70 -0.35 -11.99 -3.78
C TYR A 70 -0.96 -12.19 -5.17
N VAL A 71 -1.60 -13.34 -5.39
CA VAL A 71 -2.09 -13.72 -6.71
C VAL A 71 -3.23 -12.79 -7.13
N PHE A 72 -2.93 -11.90 -8.07
CA PHE A 72 -3.93 -11.11 -8.77
C PHE A 72 -4.54 -11.95 -9.90
N HIS A 73 -5.85 -12.14 -9.88
CA HIS A 73 -6.57 -12.81 -10.97
C HIS A 73 -7.30 -11.77 -11.83
N PRO A 74 -6.82 -11.47 -13.06
CA PRO A 74 -7.43 -10.45 -13.93
C PRO A 74 -8.82 -10.85 -14.48
N TYR A 75 -9.25 -12.09 -14.20
CA TYR A 75 -10.55 -12.61 -14.57
C TYR A 75 -11.19 -13.24 -13.33
N PHE A 76 -12.44 -12.89 -13.10
CA PHE A 76 -13.20 -13.26 -11.91
C PHE A 76 -13.27 -14.79 -11.74
N LYS A 77 -12.58 -15.34 -10.74
CA LYS A 77 -12.57 -16.78 -10.45
C LYS A 77 -12.62 -17.10 -8.95
N LEU A 78 -12.90 -16.13 -8.08
CA LEU A 78 -13.03 -16.31 -6.63
C LEU A 78 -13.92 -17.49 -6.22
N TRP A 79 -15.00 -17.75 -6.94
CA TRP A 79 -15.90 -18.89 -6.68
C TRP A 79 -15.31 -20.27 -6.98
N GLN A 80 -14.18 -20.34 -7.70
CA GLN A 80 -13.48 -21.58 -8.07
C GLN A 80 -12.34 -21.94 -7.09
N HIS A 81 -11.94 -21.02 -6.21
CA HIS A 81 -10.85 -21.26 -5.26
C HIS A 81 -11.38 -21.76 -3.91
N PRO A 82 -10.75 -22.79 -3.31
CA PRO A 82 -11.17 -23.28 -2.00
C PRO A 82 -10.99 -22.19 -0.95
N ARG A 83 -12.09 -21.82 -0.29
CA ARG A 83 -12.11 -20.80 0.76
C ARG A 83 -11.38 -21.31 2.00
N SER A 84 -10.24 -20.70 2.33
CA SER A 84 -9.61 -20.90 3.64
C SER A 84 -10.53 -20.32 4.72
N ALA A 85 -10.87 -21.11 5.74
CA ALA A 85 -11.66 -20.59 6.86
C ALA A 85 -10.91 -19.44 7.54
N GLY A 86 -11.52 -18.26 7.60
CA GLY A 86 -10.92 -17.05 8.18
C GLY A 86 -10.22 -16.11 7.20
N ALA A 87 -10.07 -16.48 5.92
CA ALA A 87 -9.50 -15.58 4.91
C ALA A 87 -10.60 -14.82 4.15
N TYR A 88 -10.50 -13.49 4.13
CA TYR A 88 -11.23 -12.66 3.18
C TYR A 88 -10.44 -12.61 1.88
N SER A 89 -10.99 -13.15 0.81
CA SER A 89 -10.39 -13.07 -0.52
C SER A 89 -11.06 -11.94 -1.30
N MET A 90 -10.25 -11.13 -1.98
CA MET A 90 -10.67 -9.96 -2.74
C MET A 90 -10.09 -10.07 -4.15
N GLU A 91 -10.89 -9.71 -5.16
CA GLU A 91 -10.45 -9.53 -6.53
C GLU A 91 -10.63 -8.06 -6.91
N LEU A 92 -9.72 -7.52 -7.72
CA LEU A 92 -9.97 -6.27 -8.44
C LEU A 92 -10.44 -6.61 -9.84
N ASP A 93 -11.44 -5.88 -10.32
CA ASP A 93 -11.79 -5.92 -11.74
C ASP A 93 -10.81 -5.09 -12.59
N ARG A 94 -11.10 -4.98 -13.90
CA ARG A 94 -10.28 -4.25 -14.87
C ARG A 94 -10.18 -2.75 -14.60
N ASP A 95 -11.11 -2.20 -13.81
CA ASP A 95 -11.15 -0.79 -13.45
C ASP A 95 -10.56 -0.56 -12.04
N HIS A 96 -9.82 -1.54 -11.53
CA HIS A 96 -9.26 -1.58 -10.17
C HIS A 96 -10.33 -1.39 -9.09
N THR A 97 -11.57 -1.84 -9.33
CA THR A 97 -12.63 -1.86 -8.32
C THR A 97 -12.54 -3.15 -7.53
N ALA A 98 -12.47 -3.03 -6.21
CA ALA A 98 -12.48 -4.16 -5.30
C ALA A 98 -13.90 -4.70 -5.14
N LEU A 99 -14.08 -5.97 -5.47
CA LEU A 99 -15.36 -6.67 -5.38
C LEU A 99 -15.33 -7.72 -4.26
N ASP A 100 -16.46 -7.85 -3.55
CA ASP A 100 -16.67 -8.95 -2.62
C ASP A 100 -17.08 -10.25 -3.35
N PHE A 101 -17.21 -11.35 -2.61
CA PHE A 101 -17.66 -12.64 -3.13
C PHE A 101 -19.04 -12.61 -3.79
N ASN A 102 -19.89 -11.63 -3.47
CA ASN A 102 -21.21 -11.45 -4.04
C ASN A 102 -21.19 -10.45 -5.23
N HIS A 103 -20.02 -10.14 -5.79
CA HIS A 103 -19.82 -9.13 -6.83
C HIS A 103 -20.27 -7.71 -6.42
N ARG A 104 -20.34 -7.42 -5.12
CA ARG A 104 -20.67 -6.08 -4.64
C ARG A 104 -19.39 -5.26 -4.54
N PRO A 105 -19.39 -4.02 -5.06
CA PRO A 105 -18.24 -3.14 -4.94
C PRO A 105 -18.03 -2.76 -3.47
N ILE A 106 -16.84 -3.04 -2.95
CA ILE A 106 -16.38 -2.62 -1.63
C ILE A 106 -15.77 -1.22 -1.75
N ILE A 107 -14.84 -1.04 -2.69
CA ILE A 107 -14.22 0.25 -3.04
C ILE A 107 -14.15 0.35 -4.57
N LYS A 108 -14.62 1.46 -5.10
CA LYS A 108 -14.56 1.77 -6.54
C LYS A 108 -13.25 2.48 -6.86
N GLU A 109 -12.64 2.12 -7.99
CA GLU A 109 -11.48 2.80 -8.58
C GLU A 109 -10.31 3.00 -7.59
N ILE A 110 -9.62 1.92 -7.21
CA ILE A 110 -8.38 2.05 -6.43
C ILE A 110 -7.29 2.63 -7.33
N LYS A 111 -6.88 3.87 -7.07
CA LYS A 111 -5.95 4.63 -7.95
C LYS A 111 -4.51 4.56 -7.50
N THR A 112 -4.26 4.16 -6.26
CA THR A 112 -2.94 4.24 -5.63
C THR A 112 -2.63 2.98 -4.84
N LEU A 113 -1.35 2.66 -4.72
CA LEU A 113 -0.89 1.44 -4.05
C LEU A 113 -1.25 1.44 -2.56
N HIS A 114 -1.12 2.57 -1.85
CA HIS A 114 -1.44 2.63 -0.42
C HIS A 114 -2.91 2.32 -0.14
N GLN A 115 -3.83 2.75 -1.01
CA GLN A 115 -5.24 2.40 -0.91
C GLN A 115 -5.45 0.87 -1.00
N LEU A 116 -4.78 0.22 -1.95
CA LEU A 116 -4.83 -1.24 -2.07
C LEU A 116 -4.23 -1.94 -0.85
N GLN A 117 -3.08 -1.47 -0.36
CA GLN A 117 -2.42 -2.03 0.83
C GLN A 117 -3.28 -1.89 2.09
N ASN A 118 -3.92 -0.73 2.27
CA ASN A 118 -4.80 -0.50 3.42
C ASN A 118 -6.05 -1.35 3.36
N LEU A 119 -6.63 -1.53 2.17
CA LEU A 119 -7.77 -2.43 1.97
C LEU A 119 -7.38 -3.88 2.24
N TYR A 120 -6.24 -4.33 1.71
CA TYR A 120 -5.72 -5.68 1.98
C TYR A 120 -5.49 -5.91 3.46
N PHE A 121 -4.86 -4.97 4.17
CA PHE A 121 -4.63 -5.06 5.61
C PHE A 121 -5.93 -5.10 6.40
N LEU A 122 -6.92 -4.27 6.04
CA LEU A 122 -8.24 -4.26 6.69
C LEU A 122 -8.94 -5.61 6.58
N LEU A 123 -8.77 -6.31 5.45
CA LEU A 123 -9.43 -7.58 5.16
C LEU A 123 -8.68 -8.80 5.71
N SER A 124 -7.35 -8.80 5.64
CA SER A 124 -6.51 -9.96 5.97
C SER A 124 -5.80 -9.85 7.32
N GLY A 125 -5.59 -8.62 7.83
CA GLY A 125 -4.69 -8.34 8.95
C GLY A 125 -3.20 -8.42 8.60
N GLU A 126 -2.85 -8.67 7.33
CA GLU A 126 -1.48 -8.83 6.86
C GLU A 126 -1.03 -7.68 5.96
N GLU A 127 0.29 -7.50 5.81
CA GLU A 127 0.87 -6.53 4.87
C GLU A 127 0.87 -7.07 3.45
N LEU A 128 0.43 -6.22 2.51
CA LEU A 128 0.57 -6.51 1.09
C LEU A 128 2.01 -6.22 0.65
N LEU A 129 2.78 -7.28 0.45
CA LEU A 129 4.18 -7.21 0.07
C LEU A 129 4.34 -7.01 -1.44
N LEU A 130 5.16 -6.03 -1.82
CA LEU A 130 5.61 -5.84 -3.20
C LEU A 130 6.92 -6.64 -3.39
N ALA A 131 6.96 -7.55 -4.35
CA ALA A 131 8.17 -8.27 -4.68
C ALA A 131 9.27 -7.28 -5.08
N GLU A 132 10.46 -7.48 -4.51
CA GLU A 132 11.65 -6.62 -4.71
C GLU A 132 11.54 -5.21 -4.13
N ALA A 133 10.52 -4.88 -3.32
CA ALA A 133 10.57 -3.70 -2.47
C ALA A 133 11.56 -3.91 -1.30
N PRO A 134 12.25 -2.86 -0.82
CA PRO A 134 13.06 -2.96 0.39
C PRO A 134 12.20 -3.51 1.52
N LYS A 135 12.62 -4.66 2.07
CA LYS A 135 11.93 -5.28 3.21
C LYS A 135 12.21 -4.43 4.44
N VAL A 136 11.17 -3.94 5.09
CA VAL A 136 11.29 -3.33 6.42
C VAL A 136 11.80 -4.39 7.38
N THR A 137 13.10 -4.37 7.67
CA THR A 137 13.64 -5.09 8.81
C THR A 137 13.20 -4.36 10.06
N SER A 138 12.14 -4.84 10.71
CA SER A 138 11.76 -4.38 12.05
C SER A 138 13.01 -4.40 12.94
N PRO A 139 13.26 -3.36 13.76
CA PRO A 139 14.39 -3.39 14.68
C PRO A 139 14.15 -4.54 15.66
N GLN A 140 15.03 -5.54 15.63
CA GLN A 140 15.13 -6.51 16.72
C GLN A 140 15.45 -5.72 17.99
N MET A 141 14.51 -5.67 18.93
CA MET A 141 14.81 -5.23 20.29
C MET A 141 15.83 -6.22 20.87
N ALA A 142 17.05 -5.75 21.04
CA ALA A 142 18.10 -6.40 21.82
C ALA A 142 18.04 -5.91 23.26
#